data_AF-A0A562SUU9-F1
#
_entry.id   AF-A0A562SUU9-F1
#
_cell.length_a   1.000
_cell.length_b   1.000
_cell.length_c   1.000
_cell.angle_alpha   90.00
_cell.angle_beta   90.00
_cell.angle_gamma   90.00
#
_symmetry.space_group_name_H-M   'P 1'
#
loop_
_entity.id
_entity.type
_entity.pdbx_description
1 polymer ?
#
loop_
_entity_poly.entity_id
_entity_poly.type
_entity_poly.pdbx_seq_one_letter_code
_entity_poly.pdbx_strand_id
1 'polypeptide(L)'
;METTSQAALLVKMTVAAWDTQNNYFTKLIDTLGNEQLQKEVAPGRNTGVYLLGHLVAVSDAMLPLLGWGDKLYPELEEVFIKNPDKATAVKPSVAELKEKLHTVNAKLSSHFHTATIDQWLDRHMAVSQEDFAKEPHRNRLNVLISRTNHMANHIGQLLLLK
;
A
#
# COMPACT_ATOMS: atom_id res chain seq x y z
N MET A 1 11.68 -29.99 -14.42
CA MET A 1 10.74 -29.09 -13.72
C MET A 1 11.29 -28.91 -12.32
N GLU A 2 11.80 -27.73 -11.99
CA GLU A 2 12.17 -27.44 -10.60
C GLU A 2 10.91 -27.51 -9.75
N THR A 3 10.92 -28.36 -8.73
CA THR A 3 9.87 -28.42 -7.73
C THR A 3 9.85 -27.10 -6.97
N THR A 4 8.80 -26.30 -7.19
CA THR A 4 8.58 -25.08 -6.42
C THR A 4 8.39 -25.44 -4.96
N SER A 5 9.23 -24.91 -4.06
CA SER A 5 9.08 -25.16 -2.63
C SER A 5 7.74 -24.59 -2.13
N GLN A 6 7.19 -25.13 -1.05
CA GLN A 6 5.95 -24.60 -0.45
C GLN A 6 6.09 -23.12 -0.10
N ALA A 7 7.26 -22.69 0.39
CA ALA A 7 7.57 -21.29 0.66
C ALA A 7 7.53 -20.43 -0.61
N ALA A 8 8.14 -20.90 -1.71
CA ALA A 8 8.11 -20.20 -2.99
C ALA A 8 6.68 -20.02 -3.51
N LEU A 9 5.83 -21.05 -3.38
CA LEU A 9 4.43 -20.99 -3.77
C LEU A 9 3.65 -19.98 -2.92
N LEU A 10 3.84 -19.98 -1.59
CA LEU A 10 3.18 -19.04 -0.68
C LEU A 10 3.57 -17.59 -0.95
N VAL A 11 4.86 -17.32 -1.18
CA VAL A 11 5.35 -15.99 -1.58
C VAL A 11 4.68 -15.56 -2.88
N LYS A 12 4.70 -16.43 -3.90
CA LYS A 12 4.09 -16.14 -5.20
C LYS A 12 2.59 -15.84 -5.09
N MET A 13 1.84 -16.64 -4.33
CA MET A 13 0.40 -16.41 -4.10
C MET A 13 0.14 -15.07 -3.40
N THR A 14 0.96 -14.72 -2.43
CA THR A 14 0.82 -13.47 -1.67
C THR A 14 1.13 -12.24 -2.53
N VAL A 15 2.21 -12.28 -3.30
CA VAL A 15 2.57 -11.21 -4.25
C VAL A 15 1.49 -11.05 -5.32
N ALA A 16 1.00 -12.16 -5.90
CA ALA A 16 -0.09 -12.11 -6.87
C ALA A 16 -1.38 -11.51 -6.29
N ALA A 17 -1.70 -11.78 -5.02
CA ALA A 17 -2.84 -11.18 -4.34
C ALA A 17 -2.68 -9.66 -4.17
N TRP A 18 -1.49 -9.20 -3.79
CA TRP A 18 -1.16 -7.77 -3.76
C TRP A 18 -1.33 -7.15 -5.15
N ASP A 19 -0.72 -7.73 -6.19
CA ASP A 19 -0.79 -7.20 -7.55
C ASP A 19 -2.22 -7.10 -8.06
N THR A 20 -3.05 -8.10 -7.74
CA THR A 20 -4.48 -8.09 -8.09
C THR A 20 -5.19 -6.89 -7.48
N GLN A 21 -5.03 -6.65 -6.17
CA GLN A 21 -5.66 -5.51 -5.50
C GLN A 21 -5.07 -4.18 -5.98
N ASN A 22 -3.76 -4.09 -6.14
CA ASN A 22 -3.08 -2.88 -6.56
C ASN A 22 -3.46 -2.47 -7.99
N ASN A 23 -3.56 -3.43 -8.91
CA ASN A 23 -4.02 -3.20 -10.28
C ASN A 23 -5.49 -2.78 -10.31
N TYR A 24 -6.35 -3.42 -9.49
CA TYR A 24 -7.75 -3.02 -9.37
C TYR A 24 -7.88 -1.60 -8.81
N PHE A 25 -7.17 -1.28 -7.74
CA PHE A 25 -7.13 0.05 -7.14
C PHE A 25 -6.68 1.11 -8.13
N THR A 26 -5.55 0.88 -8.82
CA THR A 26 -5.02 1.80 -9.84
C THR A 26 -6.05 2.05 -10.94
N LYS A 27 -6.65 0.98 -11.49
CA LYS A 27 -7.70 1.10 -12.51
C LYS A 27 -8.94 1.84 -12.01
N LEU A 28 -9.36 1.61 -10.77
CA LEU A 28 -10.49 2.31 -10.15
C LEU A 28 -10.20 3.81 -10.06
N ILE A 29 -9.02 4.19 -9.57
CA ILE A 29 -8.60 5.59 -9.44
C ILE A 29 -8.48 6.26 -10.81
N ASP A 30 -7.98 5.56 -11.83
CA ASP A 30 -7.88 6.09 -13.19
C ASP A 30 -9.25 6.31 -13.83
N THR A 31 -10.23 5.48 -13.48
CA THR A 31 -11.61 5.59 -13.98
C THR A 31 -12.39 6.71 -13.28
N LEU A 32 -12.16 6.94 -11.99
CA LEU A 32 -12.85 7.99 -11.24
C LEU A 32 -12.34 9.38 -11.67
N GLY A 33 -13.29 10.25 -12.01
CA GLY A 33 -13.00 11.65 -12.33
C GLY A 33 -12.56 12.44 -11.10
N ASN A 34 -11.88 13.57 -11.33
CA ASN A 34 -11.40 14.44 -10.25
C ASN A 34 -12.55 14.88 -9.33
N GLU A 35 -13.70 15.26 -9.90
CA GLU A 35 -14.88 15.66 -9.13
C GLU A 35 -15.46 14.52 -8.29
N GLN A 36 -15.42 13.27 -8.78
CA GLN A 36 -15.88 12.12 -7.99
C GLN A 36 -14.95 11.89 -6.78
N LEU A 37 -13.64 12.00 -6.98
CA LEU A 37 -12.67 11.83 -5.90
C LEU A 37 -12.77 12.94 -4.84
N GLN A 38 -13.26 14.13 -5.18
CA GLN A 38 -13.48 15.19 -4.19
C GLN A 38 -14.71 14.96 -3.30
N LYS A 39 -15.59 14.01 -3.63
CA LYS A 39 -16.79 13.71 -2.83
C LYS A 39 -16.46 12.80 -1.64
N GLU A 40 -17.22 12.95 -0.56
CA GLU A 40 -17.27 11.94 0.51
C GLU A 40 -17.77 10.61 -0.06
N VAL A 41 -17.16 9.49 0.32
CA VAL A 41 -17.60 8.14 -0.11
C VAL A 41 -19.00 7.79 0.41
N ALA A 42 -19.39 8.43 1.51
CA ALA A 42 -20.72 8.37 2.11
C ALA A 42 -20.87 9.57 3.06
N PRO A 43 -22.10 9.98 3.45
CA PRO A 43 -22.31 11.13 4.32
C PRO A 43 -21.47 11.09 5.60
N GLY A 44 -20.62 12.11 5.80
CA GLY A 44 -19.76 12.24 6.96
C GLY A 44 -18.53 11.33 6.97
N ARG A 45 -18.26 10.59 5.89
CA ARG A 45 -17.07 9.73 5.74
C ARG A 45 -15.97 10.44 4.95
N ASN A 46 -14.82 9.78 4.84
CA ASN A 46 -13.68 10.32 4.10
C ASN A 46 -14.03 10.56 2.62
N THR A 47 -13.39 11.55 2.03
CA THR A 47 -13.39 11.83 0.61
C THR A 47 -12.55 10.81 -0.16
N GLY A 48 -12.87 10.63 -1.44
CA GLY A 48 -12.07 9.77 -2.32
C GLY A 48 -10.61 10.23 -2.44
N VAL A 49 -10.37 11.54 -2.47
CA VAL A 49 -9.04 12.15 -2.55
C VAL A 49 -8.22 11.87 -1.30
N TYR A 50 -8.86 11.87 -0.12
CA TYR A 50 -8.20 11.48 1.12
C TYR A 50 -7.83 9.99 1.12
N LEU A 51 -8.75 9.11 0.71
CA LEU A 51 -8.46 7.68 0.63
C LEU A 51 -7.36 7.36 -0.39
N LEU A 52 -7.33 8.06 -1.53
CA LEU A 52 -6.25 7.98 -2.51
C LEU A 52 -4.91 8.38 -1.86
N GLY A 53 -4.82 9.58 -1.29
CA GLY A 53 -3.59 10.05 -0.66
C GLY A 53 -3.14 9.17 0.51
N HIS A 54 -4.09 8.64 1.28
CA HIS A 54 -3.84 7.70 2.37
C HIS A 54 -3.19 6.40 1.88
N LEU A 55 -3.76 5.77 0.84
CA LEU A 55 -3.18 4.56 0.28
C LEU A 55 -1.82 4.80 -0.39
N VAL A 56 -1.61 5.97 -1.01
CA VAL A 56 -0.29 6.35 -1.53
C VAL A 56 0.72 6.47 -0.38
N ALA A 57 0.39 7.20 0.68
CA ALA A 57 1.29 7.40 1.83
C ALA A 57 1.60 6.08 2.58
N VAL A 58 0.59 5.22 2.76
CA VAL A 58 0.76 3.91 3.41
C VAL A 58 1.62 2.97 2.57
N SER A 59 1.42 2.93 1.26
CA SER A 59 2.25 2.14 0.34
C SER A 59 3.69 2.67 0.31
N ASP A 60 3.87 3.99 0.25
CA ASP A 60 5.21 4.61 0.27
C ASP A 60 5.95 4.29 1.59
N ALA A 61 5.25 4.29 2.72
CA ALA A 61 5.79 3.90 4.01
C ALA A 61 6.19 2.40 4.10
N MET A 62 5.78 1.57 3.14
CA MET A 62 6.27 0.18 3.06
C MET A 62 7.75 0.12 2.67
N LEU A 63 8.29 1.08 1.93
CA LEU A 63 9.69 1.08 1.51
C LEU A 63 10.65 0.97 2.72
N PRO A 64 10.60 1.89 3.71
CA PRO A 64 11.48 1.78 4.88
C PRO A 64 11.08 0.61 5.79
N LEU A 65 9.79 0.30 5.90
CA LEU A 65 9.30 -0.81 6.72
C LEU A 65 9.83 -2.16 6.23
N LEU A 66 9.94 -2.35 4.92
CA LEU A 66 10.48 -3.55 4.29
C LEU A 66 12.00 -3.48 4.11
N GLY A 67 12.64 -2.35 4.43
CA GLY A 67 14.09 -2.17 4.31
C GLY A 67 14.55 -1.99 2.87
N TRP A 68 13.73 -1.39 2.01
CA TRP A 68 14.01 -1.18 0.58
C TRP A 68 14.22 0.30 0.20
N GLY A 69 14.52 1.14 1.19
CA GLY A 69 14.86 2.55 1.02
C GLY A 69 13.93 3.47 1.78
N ASP A 70 14.17 4.77 1.64
CA ASP A 70 13.35 5.81 2.27
C ASP A 70 12.01 5.99 1.55
N LYS A 71 11.10 6.71 2.21
CA LYS A 71 9.84 7.18 1.60
C LYS A 71 10.16 8.12 0.43
N LEU A 72 9.42 7.98 -0.67
CA LEU A 72 9.52 8.88 -1.82
C LEU A 72 8.83 10.22 -1.57
N TYR A 73 7.73 10.20 -0.81
CA TYR A 73 6.87 11.35 -0.55
C TYR A 73 6.55 11.47 0.95
N PRO A 74 7.55 11.68 1.82
CA PRO A 74 7.37 11.73 3.27
C PRO A 74 6.37 12.81 3.73
N GLU A 75 6.18 13.87 2.95
CA GLU A 75 5.22 14.94 3.22
C GLU A 75 3.76 14.46 3.22
N LEU A 76 3.44 13.34 2.55
CA LEU A 76 2.08 12.80 2.53
C LEU A 76 1.67 12.18 3.87
N GLU A 77 2.62 11.78 4.72
CA GLU A 77 2.33 11.18 6.01
C GLU A 77 1.58 12.14 6.95
N GLU A 78 2.01 13.39 6.99
CA GLU A 78 1.36 14.39 7.83
C GLU A 78 -0.09 14.60 7.40
N VAL A 79 -0.34 14.69 6.09
CA VAL A 79 -1.67 15.02 5.56
C VAL A 79 -2.63 13.84 5.59
N PHE A 80 -2.16 12.62 5.28
CA PHE A 80 -3.03 11.48 5.01
C PHE A 80 -2.92 10.32 6.00
N ILE A 81 -1.99 10.37 6.96
CA ILE A 81 -1.85 9.34 8.00
C ILE A 81 -2.07 9.93 9.39
N LYS A 82 -1.41 11.05 9.71
CA LYS A 82 -1.45 11.64 11.05
C LYS A 82 -2.67 12.51 11.31
N ASN A 83 -3.23 13.10 10.26
CA ASN A 83 -4.38 13.98 10.34
C ASN A 83 -5.60 13.38 9.61
N PRO A 84 -6.82 13.55 10.15
CA PRO A 84 -8.03 13.10 9.49
C PRO A 84 -8.34 13.95 8.26
N ASP A 85 -9.22 13.46 7.39
CA ASP A 85 -9.59 14.13 6.13
C ASP A 85 -10.02 15.59 6.31
N LYS A 86 -10.86 15.86 7.31
CA LYS A 86 -11.41 17.20 7.54
C LYS A 86 -10.44 18.17 8.25
N ALA A 87 -9.18 17.78 8.43
CA ALA A 87 -8.15 18.68 8.94
C ALA A 87 -7.83 19.79 7.92
N THR A 88 -7.27 20.90 8.42
CA THR A 88 -6.98 22.12 7.64
C THR A 88 -5.72 22.02 6.78
N ALA A 89 -5.04 20.88 6.78
CA ALA A 89 -3.86 20.67 5.94
C ALA A 89 -4.21 20.75 4.45
N VAL A 90 -3.41 21.50 3.69
CA VAL A 90 -3.56 21.61 2.24
C VAL A 90 -3.21 20.25 1.62
N LYS A 91 -4.17 19.69 0.86
CA LYS A 91 -3.98 18.43 0.15
C LYS A 91 -3.38 18.71 -1.24
N PRO A 92 -2.46 17.87 -1.74
CA PRO A 92 -2.06 17.88 -3.14
C PRO A 92 -3.28 17.68 -4.06
N SER A 93 -3.14 18.10 -5.31
CA SER A 93 -4.18 17.88 -6.32
C SER A 93 -4.37 16.40 -6.61
N VAL A 94 -5.56 16.03 -7.12
CA VAL A 94 -5.84 14.65 -7.53
C VAL A 94 -4.86 14.17 -8.61
N ALA A 95 -4.47 15.05 -9.53
CA ALA A 95 -3.52 14.72 -10.59
C ALA A 95 -2.15 14.36 -10.01
N GLU A 96 -1.63 15.17 -9.08
CA GLU A 96 -0.36 14.88 -8.39
C GLU A 96 -0.45 13.57 -7.60
N LEU A 97 -1.56 13.31 -6.90
CA LEU A 97 -1.71 12.05 -6.16
C LEU A 97 -1.77 10.82 -7.07
N LYS A 98 -2.37 10.92 -8.27
CA LYS A 98 -2.36 9.84 -9.26
C LYS A 98 -0.94 9.58 -9.77
N GLU A 99 -0.17 10.63 -10.08
CA GLU A 99 1.23 10.48 -10.47
C GLU A 99 2.04 9.79 -9.37
N LYS A 100 1.94 10.28 -8.14
CA LYS A 100 2.62 9.70 -6.97
C LYS A 100 2.23 8.23 -6.75
N LEU A 101 0.95 7.88 -6.92
CA LEU A 101 0.47 6.49 -6.89
C LEU A 101 1.24 5.61 -7.87
N HIS A 102 1.32 6.02 -9.14
CA HIS A 102 2.04 5.23 -10.15
C HIS A 102 3.53 5.10 -9.83
N THR A 103 4.18 6.16 -9.34
CA THR A 103 5.60 6.10 -8.94
C THR A 103 5.83 5.11 -7.79
N VAL A 104 5.04 5.20 -6.72
CA VAL A 104 5.14 4.30 -5.56
C VAL A 104 4.88 2.86 -5.97
N ASN A 105 3.84 2.63 -6.78
CA ASN A 105 3.49 1.29 -7.26
C ASN A 105 4.60 0.68 -8.12
N ALA A 106 5.19 1.45 -9.04
CA ALA A 106 6.31 0.98 -9.85
C ALA A 106 7.53 0.62 -8.99
N LYS A 107 7.86 1.47 -8.01
CA LYS A 107 8.99 1.24 -7.09
C LYS A 107 8.79 -0.03 -6.26
N LEU A 108 7.62 -0.19 -5.62
CA LEU A 108 7.31 -1.38 -4.84
C LEU A 108 7.26 -2.63 -5.69
N SER A 109 6.63 -2.57 -6.87
CA SER A 109 6.53 -3.71 -7.79
C SER A 109 7.91 -4.22 -8.20
N SER A 110 8.86 -3.31 -8.49
CA SER A 110 10.24 -3.68 -8.79
C SER A 110 10.88 -4.48 -7.65
N HIS A 111 10.69 -4.08 -6.40
CA HIS A 111 11.20 -4.82 -5.25
C HIS A 111 10.47 -6.15 -5.03
N PHE A 112 9.13 -6.17 -5.11
CA PHE A 112 8.34 -7.38 -4.88
C PHE A 112 8.70 -8.52 -5.84
N HIS A 113 8.97 -8.19 -7.10
CA HIS A 113 9.28 -9.16 -8.14
C HIS A 113 10.75 -9.57 -8.21
N THR A 114 11.63 -8.89 -7.48
CA THR A 114 13.07 -9.21 -7.43
C THR A 114 13.53 -9.74 -6.07
N ALA A 115 12.72 -9.58 -5.03
CA ALA A 115 13.02 -10.09 -3.70
C ALA A 115 13.08 -11.62 -3.67
N THR A 116 14.11 -12.15 -3.01
CA THR A 116 14.26 -13.59 -2.78
C THR A 116 13.28 -14.10 -1.73
N ILE A 117 13.08 -15.42 -1.67
CA ILE A 117 12.23 -16.06 -0.65
C ILE A 117 12.75 -15.72 0.77
N ASP A 118 14.06 -15.80 0.98
CA ASP A 118 14.67 -15.49 2.28
C ASP A 118 14.45 -14.03 2.68
N GLN A 119 14.51 -13.09 1.72
CA GLN A 119 14.17 -11.70 1.99
C GLN A 119 12.70 -11.54 2.41
N TRP A 120 11.77 -12.26 1.77
CA TRP A 120 10.36 -12.22 2.15
C TRP A 120 10.07 -12.81 3.54
N LEU A 121 10.81 -13.85 3.91
CA LEU A 121 10.65 -14.56 5.18
C LEU A 121 11.47 -13.97 6.33
N ASP A 122 12.37 -13.03 6.06
CA ASP A 122 13.10 -12.26 7.06
C ASP A 122 12.22 -11.15 7.68
N ARG A 123 12.63 -10.65 8.84
CA ARG A 123 11.91 -9.64 9.61
C ARG A 123 11.69 -8.35 8.82
N HIS A 124 10.61 -7.65 9.14
CA HIS A 124 10.48 -6.24 8.73
C HIS A 124 11.22 -5.32 9.70
N MET A 125 11.47 -4.08 9.29
CA MET A 125 12.38 -3.15 10.00
C MET A 125 11.82 -2.62 11.32
N ALA A 126 10.52 -2.77 11.56
CA ALA A 126 9.87 -2.41 12.83
C ALA A 126 9.91 -3.52 13.90
N VAL A 127 10.62 -4.63 13.67
CA VAL A 127 10.77 -5.75 14.61
C VAL A 127 12.24 -5.97 14.91
N SER A 128 12.58 -6.14 16.18
CA SER A 128 13.94 -6.46 16.62
C SER A 128 14.32 -7.90 16.26
N GLN A 129 15.62 -8.21 16.20
CA GLN A 129 16.05 -9.60 15.98
C GLN A 129 15.60 -10.54 17.12
N GLU A 130 15.61 -10.05 18.36
CA GLU A 130 15.20 -10.84 19.52
C GLU A 130 13.71 -11.21 19.44
N ASP A 131 12.84 -10.25 19.12
CA ASP A 131 11.40 -10.50 19.01
C ASP A 131 11.09 -11.37 17.80
N PHE A 132 11.81 -11.18 16.68
CA PHE A 132 11.61 -11.99 15.49
C PHE A 132 11.97 -13.46 15.72
N ALA A 133 13.00 -13.76 16.51
CA ALA A 133 13.35 -15.13 16.88
C ALA A 133 12.23 -15.83 17.69
N LYS A 134 11.43 -15.07 18.45
CA LYS A 134 10.27 -15.57 19.20
C LYS A 134 9.02 -15.64 18.32
N GLU A 135 8.86 -14.70 17.39
CA GLU A 135 7.68 -14.52 16.54
C GLU A 135 8.06 -14.41 15.04
N PRO A 136 8.56 -15.49 14.41
CA PRO A 136 9.09 -15.45 13.04
C PRO A 136 8.02 -15.17 11.97
N HIS A 137 6.74 -15.19 12.34
CA HIS A 137 5.65 -14.75 11.47
C HIS A 137 5.60 -13.22 11.29
N ARG A 138 6.34 -12.43 12.09
CA ARG A 138 6.45 -10.96 11.95
C ARG A 138 7.47 -10.57 10.86
N ASN A 139 7.29 -11.15 9.67
CA ASN A 139 8.18 -11.01 8.52
C ASN A 139 7.64 -10.04 7.45
N ARG A 140 8.44 -9.75 6.43
CA ARG A 140 8.07 -8.87 5.30
C ARG A 140 6.83 -9.37 4.56
N LEU A 141 6.67 -10.69 4.40
CA LEU A 141 5.52 -11.28 3.72
C LEU A 141 4.20 -11.03 4.49
N ASN A 142 4.23 -11.09 5.82
CA ASN A 142 3.07 -10.75 6.66
C ASN A 142 2.66 -9.28 6.50
N VAL A 143 3.63 -8.36 6.44
CA VAL A 143 3.35 -6.95 6.14
C VAL A 143 2.60 -6.82 4.81
N LEU A 144 3.04 -7.53 3.77
CA LEU A 144 2.37 -7.51 2.47
C LEU A 144 0.91 -7.99 2.58
N ILE A 145 0.64 -9.12 3.26
CA ILE A 145 -0.73 -9.62 3.50
C ILE A 145 -1.58 -8.56 4.20
N SER A 146 -1.06 -7.97 5.28
CA SER A 146 -1.74 -6.92 6.04
C SER A 146 -2.09 -5.72 5.15
N ARG A 147 -1.15 -5.25 4.33
CA ARG A 147 -1.34 -4.10 3.44
C ARG A 147 -2.28 -4.41 2.27
N THR A 148 -2.27 -5.63 1.74
CA THR A 148 -3.26 -6.09 0.74
C THR A 148 -4.68 -5.99 1.27
N ASN A 149 -4.92 -6.47 2.50
CA ASN A 149 -6.26 -6.42 3.11
C ASN A 149 -6.69 -4.99 3.45
N HIS A 150 -5.76 -4.16 3.92
CA HIS A 150 -5.99 -2.74 4.16
C HIS A 150 -6.40 -2.01 2.86
N MET A 151 -5.69 -2.27 1.76
CA MET A 151 -6.03 -1.72 0.45
C MET A 151 -7.41 -2.18 0.00
N ALA A 152 -7.72 -3.48 0.10
CA ALA A 152 -9.02 -4.04 -0.28
C ALA A 152 -10.18 -3.39 0.50
N ASN A 153 -10.00 -3.09 1.79
CA ASN A 153 -10.99 -2.37 2.59
C ASN A 153 -11.29 -0.98 1.99
N HIS A 154 -10.26 -0.21 1.69
CA HIS A 154 -10.42 1.14 1.13
C HIS A 154 -10.88 1.15 -0.33
N ILE A 155 -10.53 0.13 -1.13
CA ILE A 155 -11.15 -0.09 -2.44
C ILE A 155 -12.67 -0.22 -2.29
N GLY A 156 -13.15 -1.00 -1.32
CA GLY A 156 -14.58 -1.14 -1.02
C GLY A 156 -15.27 0.19 -0.72
N GLN A 157 -14.59 1.09 -0.01
CA GLN A 157 -15.09 2.44 0.27
C GLN A 157 -15.13 3.31 -1.00
N LEU A 158 -14.05 3.28 -1.80
CA LEU A 158 -13.94 4.06 -3.05
C LEU A 158 -14.96 3.64 -4.11
N LEU A 159 -15.42 2.38 -4.09
CA LEU A 159 -16.47 1.91 -5.00
C LEU A 159 -17.82 2.62 -4.80
N LEU A 160 -18.06 3.24 -3.65
CA LEU A 160 -19.27 4.04 -3.40
C LEU A 160 -19.29 5.37 -4.16
N LEU A 161 -18.17 5.76 -4.80
CA LEU A 161 -18.07 6.95 -5.64
C LEU A 161 -18.42 6.69 -7.12
N LYS A 162 -18.65 5.42 -7.49
CA LYS A 162 -19.05 5.05 -8.85
C LYS A 162 -20.49 5.43 -9.16
#